data_AF-A0A9D4KH15-F1
#
_entry.id   AF-A0A9D4KH15-F1
#
_cell.length_a   1.000
_cell.length_b   1.000
_cell.length_c   1.000
_cell.angle_alpha   90.00
_cell.angle_beta   90.00
_cell.angle_gamma   90.00
#
_symmetry.space_group_name_H-M   'P 1'
#
loop_
_entity.id
_entity.type
_entity.pdbx_description
1 polymer ?
#
loop_
_entity_poly.entity_id
_entity_poly.type
_entity_poly.pdbx_seq_one_letter_code
_entity_poly.pdbx_strand_id
1 'polypeptide(L)'
;MDSLTQMVNMSSASNEAVRYPAWNWRDWKGFLSRLFCPVPAIRQYQYFRMTTEEPGVVTMRTRVGCPEVKVTVTMDGVHIPYQQPQIVEAKGLSRNRQEYLYKVVRPYLSDANKDATCPCPETSL
;
A
#
# COMPACT_ATOMS: atom_id res chain seq x y z
N MET A 1 -26.05 -10.53 -4.22
CA MET A 1 -24.93 -9.71 -3.72
C MET A 1 -23.67 -10.52 -3.86
N ASP A 2 -22.58 -9.93 -4.34
CA ASP A 2 -21.37 -10.67 -4.69
C ASP A 2 -20.58 -11.09 -3.43
N SER A 3 -20.26 -12.38 -3.32
CA SER A 3 -19.80 -13.05 -2.09
C SER A 3 -18.58 -12.38 -1.46
N LEU A 4 -17.66 -11.85 -2.28
CA LEU A 4 -16.45 -11.17 -1.81
C LEU A 4 -16.74 -9.82 -1.14
N THR A 5 -17.67 -9.05 -1.69
CA THR A 5 -18.06 -7.75 -1.12
C THR A 5 -18.69 -7.96 0.25
N GLN A 6 -19.54 -8.97 0.39
CA GLN A 6 -20.17 -9.31 1.66
C GLN A 6 -19.14 -9.78 2.69
N MET A 7 -18.19 -10.64 2.28
CA MET A 7 -17.11 -11.11 3.16
C MET A 7 -16.29 -9.94 3.74
N VAL A 8 -15.90 -8.98 2.90
CA VAL A 8 -15.14 -7.80 3.33
C VAL A 8 -15.97 -6.93 4.29
N ASN A 9 -17.24 -6.67 3.97
CA ASN A 9 -18.11 -5.86 4.84
C ASN A 9 -18.36 -6.53 6.21
N MET A 10 -18.41 -7.87 6.26
CA MET A 10 -18.62 -8.59 7.53
C MET A 10 -17.34 -8.76 8.37
N SER A 11 -16.17 -8.42 7.84
CA SER A 11 -14.89 -8.60 8.56
C SER A 11 -14.70 -7.62 9.72
N SER A 12 -15.35 -6.46 9.68
CA SER A 12 -15.38 -5.46 10.75
C SER A 12 -16.49 -4.46 10.48
N ALA A 13 -17.12 -3.92 11.53
CA ALA A 13 -18.15 -2.88 11.42
C ALA A 13 -17.65 -1.59 10.74
N SER A 14 -16.33 -1.38 10.69
CA SER A 14 -15.69 -0.22 10.07
C SER A 14 -15.35 -0.40 8.60
N ASN A 15 -15.53 -1.61 8.04
CA ASN A 15 -15.04 -1.93 6.70
C ASN A 15 -16.16 -1.77 5.66
N GLU A 16 -15.83 -1.09 4.57
CA GLU A 16 -16.67 -0.98 3.38
C GLU A 16 -15.88 -1.44 2.15
N ALA A 17 -16.44 -2.43 1.45
CA ALA A 17 -15.86 -3.02 0.26
C ALA A 17 -16.12 -2.14 -0.96
N VAL A 18 -15.06 -1.50 -1.46
CA VAL A 18 -15.10 -0.71 -2.69
C VAL A 18 -14.47 -1.48 -3.84
N ARG A 19 -15.17 -1.59 -4.97
CA ARG A 19 -14.65 -2.23 -6.19
C ARG A 19 -13.95 -1.24 -7.08
N TYR A 20 -12.86 -1.66 -7.70
CA TYR A 20 -12.33 -0.95 -8.86
C TYR A 20 -13.37 -0.99 -10.01
N PRO A 21 -13.60 0.13 -10.73
CA PRO A 21 -12.84 1.38 -10.73
C PRO A 21 -13.36 2.48 -9.79
N ALA A 22 -14.31 2.20 -8.88
CA ALA A 22 -14.82 3.20 -7.93
C ALA A 22 -13.80 3.65 -6.88
N TRP A 23 -12.63 3.02 -6.83
CA TRP A 23 -11.51 3.38 -5.96
C TRP A 23 -10.34 3.99 -6.75
N ASN A 24 -9.81 5.09 -6.23
CA ASN A 24 -8.60 5.74 -6.76
C ASN A 24 -7.36 5.32 -5.97
N TRP A 25 -6.35 4.78 -6.66
CA TRP A 25 -5.01 4.63 -6.10
C TRP A 25 -4.40 6.01 -5.84
N ARG A 26 -3.64 6.16 -4.75
CA ARG A 26 -3.07 7.44 -4.34
C ARG A 26 -1.60 7.29 -3.97
N ASP A 27 -0.78 8.29 -4.29
CA ASP A 27 0.65 8.28 -3.99
C ASP A 27 0.92 8.66 -2.52
N TRP A 28 0.55 7.78 -1.61
CA TRP A 28 0.84 7.94 -0.19
C TRP A 28 2.33 8.01 0.11
N LYS A 29 3.15 7.29 -0.66
CA LYS A 29 4.60 7.27 -0.45
C LYS A 29 5.20 8.65 -0.72
N GLY A 30 4.95 9.21 -1.89
CA GLY A 30 5.43 10.54 -2.26
C GLY A 30 4.86 11.61 -1.35
N PHE A 31 3.58 11.53 -1.01
CA PHE A 31 2.94 12.48 -0.10
C PHE A 31 3.56 12.47 1.31
N LEU A 32 3.64 11.30 1.96
CA LEU A 32 4.15 11.19 3.32
C LEU A 32 5.65 11.49 3.40
N SER A 33 6.43 11.20 2.35
CA SER A 33 7.87 11.47 2.33
C SER A 33 8.25 12.95 2.44
N ARG A 34 7.30 13.85 2.17
CA ARG A 34 7.48 15.31 2.34
C ARG A 34 7.18 15.78 3.76
N LEU A 35 6.50 14.94 4.53
CA LEU A 35 6.00 15.29 5.85
C LEU A 35 6.78 14.59 6.96
N PHE A 36 7.27 13.39 6.65
CA PHE A 36 7.89 12.50 7.62
C PHE A 36 9.24 11.97 7.17
N CYS A 37 10.14 11.84 8.14
CA CYS A 37 11.41 11.16 8.03
C CYS A 37 11.24 9.65 8.31
N PRO A 38 12.00 8.79 7.61
CA PRO A 38 11.99 7.37 7.88
C PRO A 38 12.56 7.07 9.27
N VAL A 39 12.02 6.06 9.93
CA VAL A 39 12.56 5.55 11.20
C VAL A 39 13.89 4.83 10.94
N PRO A 40 15.01 5.27 11.54
CA PRO A 40 16.30 4.62 11.38
C PRO A 40 16.25 3.18 11.91
N ALA A 41 16.82 2.24 11.16
CA ALA A 41 16.94 0.84 11.57
C ALA A 41 15.61 0.21 12.07
N ILE A 42 14.47 0.59 11.48
CA ILE A 42 13.12 0.20 11.93
C ILE A 42 12.96 -1.30 12.23
N ARG A 43 13.67 -2.17 11.48
CA ARG A 43 13.63 -3.63 11.64
C ARG A 43 14.25 -4.15 12.94
N GLN A 44 15.02 -3.35 13.66
CA GLN A 44 15.62 -3.72 14.94
C GLN A 44 14.64 -3.58 16.12
N TYR A 45 13.54 -2.86 15.92
CA TYR A 45 12.55 -2.58 16.95
C TYR A 45 11.33 -3.48 16.79
N GLN A 46 10.78 -3.92 17.92
CA GLN A 46 9.58 -4.78 17.98
C GLN A 46 8.37 -4.03 18.54
N TYR A 47 8.62 -2.98 19.31
CA TYR A 47 7.58 -2.19 19.97
C TYR A 47 7.65 -0.76 19.46
N PHE A 48 6.49 -0.23 19.07
CA PHE A 48 6.31 1.14 18.61
C PHE A 48 5.15 1.75 19.39
N ARG A 49 5.35 2.96 19.91
CA ARG A 49 4.32 3.76 20.57
C ARG A 49 4.34 5.17 20.01
N MET A 50 3.17 5.64 19.61
CA MET A 50 2.88 7.01 19.19
C MET A 50 1.75 7.50 20.09
N THR A 51 1.84 8.74 20.57
CA THR A 51 0.85 9.29 21.49
C THR A 51 0.45 10.70 21.08
N THR A 52 -0.69 11.16 21.58
CA THR A 52 -1.21 12.50 21.27
C THR A 52 -0.47 13.61 22.02
N GLU A 53 0.24 13.27 23.09
CA GLU A 53 1.02 14.21 23.89
C GLU A 53 2.33 14.61 23.20
N GLU A 54 2.91 13.71 22.39
CA GLU A 54 4.14 13.94 21.62
C GLU A 54 3.91 13.59 20.13
N PRO A 55 3.10 14.39 19.40
CA PRO A 55 2.82 14.13 18.00
C PRO A 55 4.11 14.20 17.18
N GLY A 56 4.23 13.32 16.19
CA GLY A 56 5.42 13.27 15.34
C GLY A 56 6.64 12.62 15.99
N VAL A 57 6.52 12.08 17.21
CA VAL A 57 7.56 11.27 17.86
C VAL A 57 7.12 9.81 17.91
N VAL A 58 8.04 8.93 17.53
CA VAL A 58 7.87 7.48 17.69
C VAL A 58 8.78 7.02 18.81
N THR A 59 8.18 6.45 19.85
CA THR A 59 8.92 5.74 20.90
C THR A 59 9.05 4.28 20.54
N MET A 60 10.24 3.70 20.69
CA MET A 60 10.56 2.36 20.21
C MET A 60 11.33 1.55 21.25
N ARG A 61 11.19 0.21 21.21
CA ARG A 61 12.03 -0.73 21.98
C ARG A 61 12.38 -1.95 21.13
N THR A 62 13.59 -2.47 21.32
CA THR A 62 14.07 -3.68 20.63
C THR A 62 13.40 -4.95 21.15
N ARG A 63 13.17 -5.03 22.46
CA ARG A 63 12.48 -6.13 23.17
C ARG A 63 11.76 -5.59 24.41
N VAL A 64 10.93 -6.43 25.03
CA VAL A 64 10.34 -6.14 26.36
C VAL A 64 11.46 -5.91 27.38
N GLY A 65 11.32 -4.86 28.20
CA GLY A 65 12.28 -4.53 29.26
C GLY A 65 13.52 -3.76 28.80
N CYS A 66 13.78 -3.62 27.49
CA CYS A 66 14.84 -2.74 27.00
C CYS A 66 14.46 -1.25 27.12
N PRO A 67 15.46 -0.35 27.21
CA PRO A 67 15.24 1.09 27.21
C PRO A 67 14.45 1.57 25.99
N GLU A 68 13.66 2.63 26.20
CA GLU A 68 12.96 3.32 25.11
C GLU A 68 13.92 4.24 24.35
N VAL A 69 13.81 4.20 23.03
CA VAL A 69 14.44 5.15 22.12
C VAL A 69 13.34 5.99 21.50
N LYS A 70 13.49 7.32 21.53
CA LYS A 70 12.57 8.25 20.87
C LYS A 70 13.21 8.78 19.58
N VAL A 71 12.42 8.84 18.52
CA VAL A 71 12.81 9.46 17.25
C VAL A 71 11.69 10.39 16.80
N THR A 72 12.03 11.64 16.53
CA THR A 72 11.14 12.57 15.83
C THR A 72 11.10 12.19 14.36
N VAL A 73 9.91 11.84 13.88
CA VAL A 73 9.65 11.46 12.49
C VAL A 73 8.99 12.58 11.70
N THR A 74 8.45 13.63 12.32
CA THR A 74 7.98 14.81 11.59
C THR A 74 9.14 15.71 11.19
N MET A 75 9.08 16.30 10.00
CA MET A 75 10.02 17.35 9.61
C MET A 75 9.77 18.64 10.41
N ASP A 76 10.82 19.38 10.71
CA ASP A 76 10.73 20.63 11.48
C ASP A 76 9.87 21.67 10.77
N GLY A 77 8.95 22.29 11.52
CA GLY A 77 8.03 23.30 10.99
C GLY A 77 7.00 22.78 9.99
N VAL A 78 6.83 21.46 9.87
CA VAL A 78 5.90 20.90 8.88
C VAL A 78 4.45 21.14 9.27
N HIS A 79 3.68 21.69 8.33
CA HIS A 79 2.22 21.74 8.42
C HIS A 79 1.65 20.50 7.72
N ILE A 80 0.89 19.67 8.45
CA ILE A 80 0.21 18.50 7.87
C ILE A 80 -1.08 18.98 7.21
N PRO A 81 -1.18 18.98 5.88
CA PRO A 81 -2.36 19.51 5.19
C PRO A 81 -3.54 18.54 5.28
N TYR A 82 -4.75 19.06 5.40
CA TYR A 82 -6.00 18.31 5.26
C TYR A 82 -6.32 18.05 3.77
N GLN A 83 -5.40 17.41 3.06
CA GLN A 83 -5.55 17.07 1.64
C GLN A 83 -5.19 15.61 1.38
N GLN A 84 -5.83 15.03 0.35
CA GLN A 84 -5.50 13.69 -0.10
C GLN A 84 -4.31 13.72 -1.08
N PRO A 85 -3.48 12.66 -1.14
CA PRO A 85 -2.44 12.56 -2.16
C PRO A 85 -3.01 12.54 -3.58
N GLN A 86 -2.14 12.86 -4.54
CA GLN A 86 -2.44 12.76 -5.96
C GLN A 86 -2.87 11.34 -6.34
N ILE A 87 -3.83 11.26 -7.26
CA ILE A 87 -4.32 9.99 -7.81
C ILE A 87 -3.22 9.39 -8.69
N VAL A 88 -2.96 8.11 -8.50
CA VAL A 88 -2.06 7.32 -9.34
C VAL A 88 -2.90 6.65 -10.42
N GLU A 89 -2.70 7.06 -11.66
CA GLU A 89 -3.34 6.40 -12.80
C GLU A 89 -2.78 4.99 -12.98
N ALA A 90 -3.68 4.02 -13.11
CA ALA A 90 -3.31 2.67 -13.46
C ALA A 90 -2.90 2.64 -14.95
N LYS A 91 -1.61 2.85 -15.23
CA LYS A 91 -1.03 2.83 -16.59
C LYS A 91 -1.13 1.46 -17.31
N GLY A 92 -1.80 0.48 -16.71
CA GLY A 92 -1.83 -0.89 -17.18
C GLY A 92 -0.48 -1.60 -17.06
N LEU A 93 -0.39 -2.77 -17.68
CA LEU A 93 0.85 -3.55 -17.72
C LEU A 93 1.72 -3.08 -18.88
N SER A 94 3.03 -2.97 -18.65
CA SER A 94 3.99 -2.75 -19.74
C SER A 94 3.97 -3.92 -20.72
N ARG A 95 4.32 -3.67 -21.99
CA ARG A 95 4.41 -4.71 -23.03
C ARG A 95 5.28 -5.89 -22.60
N ASN A 96 6.46 -5.61 -22.04
CA ASN A 96 7.36 -6.65 -21.53
C ASN A 96 6.68 -7.50 -20.44
N ARG A 97 5.85 -6.88 -19.58
CA ARG A 97 5.12 -7.60 -18.55
C ARG A 97 3.99 -8.44 -19.14
N GLN A 98 3.26 -7.92 -20.13
CA GLN A 98 2.24 -8.67 -20.86
C GLN A 98 2.85 -9.90 -21.55
N GLU A 99 3.98 -9.73 -22.25
CA GLU A 99 4.70 -10.82 -22.91
C GLU A 99 5.21 -11.86 -21.91
N TYR A 100 5.76 -11.44 -20.77
CA TYR A 100 6.16 -12.34 -19.70
C TYR A 100 4.98 -13.16 -19.18
N LEU A 101 3.84 -12.51 -18.91
CA LEU A 101 2.64 -13.21 -18.44
C LEU A 101 2.16 -14.24 -19.47
N TYR A 102 2.12 -13.86 -20.75
CA TYR A 102 1.68 -14.75 -21.82
C TYR A 102 2.62 -15.94 -22.05
N LYS A 103 3.94 -15.71 -22.08
CA LYS A 103 4.93 -16.76 -22.41
C LYS A 103 5.31 -17.62 -21.22
N VAL A 104 5.45 -17.02 -20.04
CA VAL A 104 6.02 -17.67 -18.86
C VAL A 104 4.94 -18.12 -17.88
N VAL A 105 3.95 -17.26 -17.58
CA VAL A 105 2.96 -17.58 -16.52
C VAL A 105 1.79 -18.38 -17.06
N ARG A 106 1.30 -18.06 -18.27
CA ARG A 106 0.11 -18.67 -18.89
C ARG A 106 0.08 -20.21 -18.90
N PRO A 107 1.19 -20.94 -19.15
CA PRO A 107 1.17 -22.41 -19.16
C PRO A 107 0.76 -23.04 -17.82
N TYR A 108 0.93 -22.31 -16.71
CA TYR A 108 0.61 -22.79 -15.36
C TYR A 108 -0.83 -22.47 -14.93
N LEU A 109 -1.62 -21.81 -15.78
CA LEU A 109 -3.02 -21.48 -15.49
C LEU A 109 -3.96 -22.55 -16.04
N SER A 110 -5.11 -22.71 -15.39
CA SER A 110 -6.24 -23.46 -15.96
C SER A 110 -6.75 -22.78 -17.22
N ASP A 111 -7.26 -23.57 -18.18
CA ASP A 111 -7.72 -23.05 -19.47
C ASP A 111 -8.76 -21.93 -19.32
N ALA A 112 -9.66 -22.05 -18.33
CA ALA A 112 -10.67 -21.04 -18.01
C ALA A 112 -10.08 -19.66 -17.63
N ASN A 113 -8.84 -19.60 -17.12
CA ASN A 113 -8.24 -18.37 -16.60
C ASN A 113 -7.16 -17.78 -17.53
N LYS A 114 -6.72 -18.52 -18.55
CA LYS A 114 -5.61 -18.12 -19.41
C LYS A 114 -5.88 -16.77 -20.10
N ASP A 115 -7.03 -16.62 -20.75
CA ASP A 115 -7.35 -15.39 -21.49
C ASP A 115 -7.80 -14.25 -20.59
N ALA A 116 -8.41 -14.54 -19.45
CA ALA A 116 -8.82 -13.53 -18.49
C ALA A 116 -7.63 -12.84 -17.79
N THR A 117 -6.50 -13.55 -17.61
CA THR A 117 -5.38 -13.05 -16.78
C THR A 117 -4.08 -12.87 -17.55
N CYS A 118 -3.82 -13.69 -18.57
CA CYS A 118 -2.61 -13.66 -19.39
C CYS A 118 -2.96 -13.71 -20.88
N PRO A 119 -3.77 -12.77 -21.42
CA PRO A 119 -4.14 -12.75 -22.83
C PRO A 119 -2.93 -12.55 -23.75
N CYS A 120 -3.11 -12.86 -25.04
CA CYS A 120 -2.11 -12.55 -26.05
C CYS A 120 -1.86 -11.03 -26.07
N PRO A 121 -0.60 -10.56 -25.99
CA PRO A 121 -0.29 -9.13 -26.08
C PRO A 121 -0.73 -8.58 -27.45
N GLU A 122 -1.55 -7.54 -27.45
CA GLU A 122 -1.96 -6.89 -28.70
C GLU A 122 -0.74 -6.25 -29.39
N THR A 123 -0.64 -6.45 -30.71
CA THR A 123 0.34 -5.73 -31.52
C THR A 123 -0.27 -4.38 -31.85
N SER A 124 0.27 -3.29 -31.33
CA SER A 124 -0.22 -1.93 -31.55
C SER A 124 -0.41 -1.68 -33.06
N LEU A 125 -1.62 -1.34 -33.49
CA LEU A 125 -1.92 -0.72 -34.80
C LEU A 125 -1.50 0.76 -34.78
#